data_AF-A0A482V9C3-F1
#
_entry.id   AF-A0A482V9C3-F1
#
_cell.length_a   1.000
_cell.length_b   1.000
_cell.length_c   1.000
_cell.angle_alpha   90.00
_cell.angle_beta   90.00
_cell.angle_gamma   90.00
#
_symmetry.space_group_name_H-M   'P 1'
#
loop_
_entity.id
_entity.type
_entity.pdbx_description
1 polymer ?
#
loop_
_entity_poly.entity_id
_entity_poly.type
_entity_poly.pdbx_seq_one_letter_code
_entity_poly.pdbx_strand_id
1 'polypeptide(L)'
;MTIQENDLSSSSPFHHQFFLLLSRMMLQLRRNRTGLYIQFFHHLLSGFMVSGIFVSIGNDATQILPLLKFCTCCVVFCTFTYIMIPILLFPLEVKVLQMEYFNRWYSFKAYYFALTVSTLPLL
;
A
#
# COMPACT_ATOMS: atom_id res chain seq x y z
N MET A 1 13.62 -2.38 30.61
CA MET A 1 12.18 -2.07 30.57
C MET A 1 11.47 -3.23 29.89
N THR A 2 11.11 -4.24 30.68
CA THR A 2 10.23 -5.33 30.26
C THR A 2 8.81 -4.77 30.24
N ILE A 3 8.32 -4.39 29.06
CA ILE A 3 6.94 -3.96 28.89
C ILE A 3 6.07 -5.18 29.16
N GLN A 4 5.43 -5.12 30.31
CA GLN A 4 4.62 -6.15 30.92
C GLN A 4 3.42 -6.47 30.03
N GLU A 5 3.12 -7.76 29.91
CA GLU A 5 2.09 -8.38 29.08
C GLU A 5 0.63 -7.96 29.40
N ASN A 6 0.44 -6.91 30.21
CA ASN A 6 -0.81 -6.54 30.87
C ASN A 6 -1.45 -5.24 30.35
N ASP A 7 -0.91 -4.62 29.29
CA ASP A 7 -1.36 -3.33 28.75
C ASP A 7 -2.44 -3.44 27.64
N LEU A 8 -3.05 -4.62 27.45
CA LEU A 8 -3.90 -4.98 26.31
C LEU A 8 -5.42 -4.90 26.54
N SER A 9 -5.90 -4.29 27.64
CA SER A 9 -7.34 -4.19 27.93
C SER A 9 -8.03 -3.04 27.18
N SER A 10 -8.01 -3.10 25.85
CA SER A 10 -9.19 -2.61 25.12
C SER A 10 -10.29 -3.62 25.40
N SER A 11 -11.47 -3.18 25.83
CA SER A 11 -12.50 -4.06 26.42
C SER A 11 -13.01 -5.20 25.51
N SER A 12 -12.62 -5.23 24.23
CA SER A 12 -13.03 -6.22 23.23
C SER A 12 -11.87 -7.14 22.81
N PRO A 13 -12.15 -8.38 22.39
CA PRO A 13 -11.11 -9.31 21.94
C PRO A 13 -10.41 -8.82 20.66
N PHE A 14 -9.12 -9.19 20.50
CA PHE A 14 -8.27 -8.78 19.37
C PHE A 14 -8.90 -8.99 17.99
N HIS A 15 -9.52 -10.15 17.76
CA HIS A 15 -10.16 -10.47 16.48
C HIS A 15 -11.29 -9.49 16.13
N HIS A 16 -12.08 -9.09 17.13
CA HIS A 16 -13.18 -8.16 16.91
C HIS A 16 -12.65 -6.76 16.52
N GLN A 17 -11.62 -6.29 17.22
CA GLN A 17 -10.94 -5.04 16.88
C GLN A 17 -10.35 -5.09 15.47
N PHE A 18 -9.68 -6.20 15.13
CA PHE A 18 -9.09 -6.41 13.82
C PHE A 18 -10.13 -6.33 12.69
N PHE A 19 -11.24 -7.08 12.78
CA PHE A 19 -12.26 -7.08 11.72
C PHE A 19 -12.97 -5.72 11.59
N LEU A 20 -13.21 -5.02 12.70
CA LEU A 20 -13.78 -3.67 12.69
C LEU A 20 -12.84 -2.67 11.99
N LEU A 21 -11.56 -2.66 12.37
CA LEU A 21 -10.54 -1.81 11.76
C LEU A 21 -10.36 -2.15 10.28
N LEU A 22 -10.29 -3.42 9.93
CA LEU A 22 -10.17 -3.88 8.55
C LEU A 22 -11.35 -3.39 7.70
N SER A 23 -12.59 -3.55 8.19
CA SER A 23 -13.78 -3.09 7.48
C SER A 23 -13.79 -1.57 7.29
N ARG A 24 -13.38 -0.82 8.34
CA ARG A 24 -13.23 0.65 8.28
C ARG A 24 -12.22 1.06 7.22
N MET A 25 -11.03 0.45 7.23
CA MET A 25 -9.93 0.77 6.32
C MET A 25 -10.26 0.39 4.88
N MET A 26 -10.89 -0.77 4.66
CA MET A 26 -11.39 -1.19 3.34
C MET A 26 -12.44 -0.22 2.79
N LEU A 27 -13.36 0.27 3.63
CA LEU A 27 -14.36 1.25 3.21
C LEU A 27 -13.72 2.61 2.89
N GLN A 28 -12.81 3.09 3.74
CA GLN A 28 -12.05 4.31 3.51
C GLN A 28 -11.29 4.25 2.18
N LEU A 29 -10.65 3.11 1.93
CA LEU A 29 -9.92 2.86 0.71
C LEU A 29 -10.81 2.85 -0.53
N ARG A 30 -11.93 2.10 -0.48
CA ARG A 30 -12.93 2.07 -1.58
C ARG A 30 -13.52 3.45 -1.88
N ARG A 31 -13.68 4.30 -0.85
CA ARG A 31 -14.22 5.66 -1.00
C ARG A 31 -13.19 6.66 -1.53
N ASN A 32 -11.89 6.38 -1.40
CA ASN A 32 -10.82 7.21 -1.95
C ASN A 32 -10.70 7.06 -3.47
N ARG A 33 -11.72 7.54 -4.20
CA ARG A 33 -11.78 7.50 -5.67
C ARG A 33 -10.62 8.27 -6.31
N THR A 34 -10.19 9.38 -5.71
CA THR A 34 -9.08 10.19 -6.21
C THR A 34 -7.78 9.39 -6.26
N GLY A 35 -7.43 8.70 -5.16
CA GLY A 35 -6.24 7.84 -5.12
C GLY A 35 -6.28 6.72 -6.17
N LEU A 36 -7.47 6.12 -6.36
CA LEU A 36 -7.68 5.07 -7.38
C LEU A 36 -7.55 5.61 -8.81
N TYR A 37 -8.10 6.80 -9.10
CA TYR A 37 -7.95 7.42 -10.41
C TYR A 37 -6.51 7.78 -10.72
N ILE A 38 -5.77 8.36 -9.76
CA ILE A 38 -4.35 8.72 -9.96
C ILE A 38 -3.54 7.46 -10.29
N GLN A 39 -3.73 6.36 -9.58
CA GLN A 39 -3.08 5.07 -9.88
C GLN A 39 -3.43 4.56 -11.27
N PHE A 40 -4.73 4.53 -11.60
CA PHE A 40 -5.20 4.00 -12.87
C PHE A 40 -4.61 4.77 -14.06
N PHE A 41 -4.68 6.10 -14.02
CA PHE A 41 -4.12 6.95 -15.07
C PHE A 41 -2.59 6.86 -15.11
N HIS A 42 -1.92 6.84 -13.95
CA HIS A 42 -0.48 6.68 -13.90
C HIS A 42 -0.04 5.38 -14.57
N HIS A 43 -0.67 4.24 -14.25
CA HIS A 43 -0.33 2.93 -14.84
C HIS A 43 -0.63 2.86 -16.32
N LEU A 44 -1.77 3.41 -16.74
CA LEU A 44 -2.15 3.44 -18.15
C LEU A 44 -1.13 4.25 -18.96
N LEU A 45 -0.79 5.46 -18.50
CA LEU A 45 0.13 6.35 -19.21
C LEU A 45 1.55 5.80 -19.22
N SER A 46 2.07 5.41 -18.06
CA SER A 46 3.44 4.90 -17.93
C SER A 46 3.63 3.55 -18.64
N GLY A 47 2.67 2.63 -18.51
CA GLY A 47 2.70 1.34 -19.20
C GLY A 47 2.68 1.54 -20.71
N PHE A 48 1.85 2.45 -21.21
CA PHE A 48 1.82 2.79 -22.63
C PHE A 48 3.14 3.43 -23.10
N MET A 49 3.71 4.37 -22.34
CA MET A 49 4.99 5.01 -22.68
C MET A 49 6.14 4.01 -22.70
N VAL A 50 6.27 3.18 -21.66
CA VAL A 50 7.34 2.16 -21.58
C VAL A 50 7.16 1.11 -22.68
N SER A 51 5.93 0.65 -22.93
CA SER A 51 5.67 -0.27 -24.05
C SER A 51 6.02 0.34 -25.41
N GLY A 52 5.76 1.63 -25.61
CA GLY A 52 6.06 2.33 -26.86
C GLY A 52 7.56 2.52 -27.11
N ILE A 53 8.36 2.79 -26.06
CA ILE A 53 9.82 2.98 -26.17
C ILE A 53 10.51 1.66 -26.52
N PHE A 54 10.01 0.54 -26.03
CA PHE A 54 10.64 -0.77 -26.18
C PHE A 54 10.02 -1.65 -27.28
N VAL A 55 9.32 -1.04 -28.24
CA VAL A 55 8.78 -1.76 -29.41
C VAL A 55 9.93 -2.42 -30.19
N SER A 56 9.75 -3.69 -30.55
CA SER A 56 10.71 -4.52 -31.32
C SER A 56 11.94 -5.04 -30.59
N ILE A 57 12.16 -4.69 -29.31
CA ILE A 57 13.33 -5.18 -28.54
C ILE A 57 13.28 -6.69 -28.26
N GLY A 58 12.09 -7.30 -28.33
CA GLY A 58 11.91 -8.75 -28.17
C GLY A 58 12.18 -9.58 -29.43
N ASN A 59 12.43 -8.97 -30.59
CA ASN A 59 12.54 -9.71 -31.86
C ASN A 59 13.92 -10.38 -32.03
N ASP A 60 14.97 -9.83 -31.43
CA ASP A 60 16.34 -10.34 -31.54
C ASP A 60 16.90 -10.75 -30.17
N ALA A 61 16.85 -12.05 -29.87
CA ALA A 61 17.35 -12.61 -28.59
C ALA A 61 18.88 -12.52 -28.42
N THR A 62 19.60 -12.09 -29.45
CA THR A 62 21.06 -11.85 -29.40
C THR A 62 21.41 -10.58 -28.62
N GLN A 63 20.47 -9.64 -28.48
CA GLN A 63 20.66 -8.39 -27.75
C GLN A 63 20.10 -8.49 -26.33
N ILE A 64 20.92 -9.02 -25.41
CA ILE A 64 20.53 -9.20 -24.00
C ILE A 64 20.48 -7.86 -23.24
N LEU A 65 21.34 -6.89 -23.59
CA LEU A 65 21.42 -5.60 -22.90
C LEU A 65 20.11 -4.77 -22.96
N PRO A 66 19.43 -4.63 -24.12
CA PRO A 66 18.12 -3.99 -24.21
C PRO A 66 17.02 -4.68 -23.39
N LEU A 67 16.98 -6.02 -23.37
CA LEU A 67 16.02 -6.78 -22.58
C LEU A 67 16.25 -6.58 -21.07
N LEU A 68 17.50 -6.55 -20.63
CA LEU A 68 17.85 -6.26 -19.23
C LEU A 68 17.45 -4.84 -18.82
N LYS A 69 17.63 -3.85 -19.72
CA LYS A 69 17.17 -2.46 -19.51
C LYS A 69 15.65 -2.39 -19.38
N PHE A 70 14.91 -3.15 -20.19
CA PHE A 70 13.46 -3.25 -20.08
C PHE A 70 13.03 -3.85 -18.72
N CYS A 71 13.60 -4.99 -18.32
CA CYS A 71 13.31 -5.64 -17.03
C CYS A 71 13.58 -4.70 -15.84
N THR A 72 14.73 -4.03 -15.84
CA THR A 72 15.07 -3.04 -14.81
C THR A 72 14.05 -1.90 -14.77
N CYS A 73 13.59 -1.40 -15.92
CA CYS A 73 12.57 -0.37 -15.99
C CYS A 73 11.24 -0.84 -15.37
N CYS A 74 10.80 -2.07 -15.67
CA CYS A 74 9.59 -2.65 -15.08
C CYS A 74 9.69 -2.76 -13.55
N VAL A 75 10.83 -3.23 -13.01
CA VAL A 75 11.02 -3.36 -11.55
C VAL A 75 10.96 -2.01 -10.85
N VAL A 76 11.63 -1.00 -11.40
CA VAL A 76 11.60 0.37 -10.86
C VAL A 76 10.18 0.94 -10.91
N PHE A 77 9.47 0.69 -12.01
CA PHE A 77 8.08 1.13 -12.18
C PHE A 77 7.14 0.49 -11.14
N CYS A 78 7.22 -0.82 -10.92
CA CYS A 78 6.44 -1.51 -9.90
C CYS A 78 6.75 -0.99 -8.48
N THR A 79 8.03 -0.72 -8.19
CA THR A 79 8.46 -0.20 -6.88
C THR A 79 7.92 1.21 -6.63
N PHE A 80 7.98 2.09 -7.64
CA PHE A 80 7.45 3.45 -7.52
C PHE A 80 5.94 3.45 -7.32
N THR A 81 5.23 2.61 -8.08
CA THR A 81 3.79 2.38 -7.94
C THR A 81 3.40 1.97 -6.52
N TYR A 82 4.14 1.03 -5.93
CA TYR A 82 3.91 0.56 -4.56
C TYR A 82 4.05 1.68 -3.52
N ILE A 83 5.00 2.61 -3.71
CA ILE A 83 5.30 3.69 -2.75
C ILE A 83 4.37 4.91 -2.95
N MET A 84 3.83 5.11 -4.15
CA MET A 84 3.07 6.32 -4.51
C MET A 84 1.85 6.57 -3.62
N ILE A 85 1.11 5.52 -3.25
CA ILE A 85 -0.14 5.65 -2.49
C ILE A 85 0.17 5.89 -1.00
N PRO A 86 0.99 5.05 -0.33
CA PRO A 86 1.23 5.21 1.09
C PRO A 86 1.87 6.56 1.43
N ILE A 87 2.76 7.09 0.59
CA ILE A 87 3.44 8.36 0.87
C ILE A 87 2.48 9.55 0.92
N LEU A 88 1.40 9.51 0.14
CA LEU A 88 0.36 10.56 0.12
C LEU A 88 -0.58 10.45 1.33
N LEU A 89 -0.90 9.23 1.76
CA LEU A 89 -1.85 8.96 2.85
C LEU A 89 -1.21 8.99 4.24
N PHE A 90 0.07 8.65 4.35
CA PHE A 90 0.82 8.59 5.59
C PHE A 90 0.70 9.83 6.50
N PRO A 91 0.86 11.08 6.02
CA PRO A 91 0.77 12.26 6.89
C PRO A 91 -0.64 12.48 7.46
N LEU A 92 -1.68 12.03 6.77
CA LEU A 92 -3.05 12.07 7.26
C LEU A 92 -3.29 10.96 8.29
N GLU A 93 -2.87 9.74 7.97
CA GLU A 93 -3.06 8.56 8.82
C GLU A 93 -2.31 8.69 10.14
N VAL A 94 -1.07 9.18 10.14
CA VAL A 94 -0.26 9.31 11.37
C VAL A 94 -0.90 10.29 12.36
N LYS A 95 -1.49 11.39 11.88
CA LYS A 95 -2.16 12.38 12.75
C LYS A 95 -3.38 11.79 13.44
N VAL A 96 -4.19 11.02 12.70
CA VAL A 96 -5.37 10.34 13.26
C VAL A 96 -4.93 9.25 14.22
N LEU A 97 -3.94 8.45 13.85
CA LEU A 97 -3.40 7.36 14.67
C LEU A 97 -2.88 7.86 16.02
N GLN A 98 -2.20 9.01 16.06
CA GLN A 98 -1.72 9.61 17.30
C GLN A 98 -2.87 9.93 18.26
N MET A 99 -3.97 10.48 17.75
CA MET A 99 -5.15 10.80 18.54
C MET A 99 -5.88 9.53 19.02
N GLU A 100 -6.07 8.55 18.14
CA GLU A 100 -6.72 7.27 18.46
C GLU A 100 -5.91 6.45 19.46
N TYR A 101 -4.57 6.50 19.36
CA TYR A 101 -3.65 5.86 20.29
C TYR A 101 -3.67 6.52 21.67
N PHE A 102 -3.66 7.86 21.73
CA PHE A 102 -3.78 8.58 23.00
C PHE A 102 -5.07 8.22 23.73
N ASN A 103 -6.18 8.03 22.99
CA ASN A 103 -7.47 7.65 23.55
C ASN A 103 -7.63 6.12 23.79
N ARG A 104 -6.59 5.31 23.53
CA ARG A 104 -6.57 3.86 23.76
C ARG A 104 -7.75 3.09 23.17
N TRP A 105 -8.25 3.50 21.99
CA TRP A 105 -9.43 2.88 21.37
C TRP A 105 -9.21 1.43 20.91
N TYR A 106 -7.97 1.07 20.57
CA TYR A 106 -7.61 -0.27 20.10
C TYR A 106 -6.11 -0.53 20.31
N SER A 107 -5.72 -1.81 20.26
CA SER A 107 -4.31 -2.19 20.33
C SER A 107 -3.55 -1.80 19.06
N PHE A 108 -2.33 -1.27 19.21
CA PHE A 108 -1.45 -0.94 18.10
C PHE A 108 -1.19 -2.17 17.20
N LYS A 109 -1.04 -3.37 17.78
CA LYS A 109 -0.84 -4.61 17.01
C LYS A 109 -2.01 -4.92 16.07
N ALA A 110 -3.25 -4.72 16.53
CA ALA A 110 -4.44 -4.96 15.73
C ALA A 110 -4.55 -3.99 14.55
N TYR A 111 -4.16 -2.73 14.77
CA TYR A 111 -4.14 -1.71 13.72
C TYR A 111 -3.15 -2.01 12.60
N TYR A 112 -1.89 -2.35 12.91
CA TYR A 112 -0.91 -2.65 11.85
C TYR A 112 -1.26 -3.92 11.09
N PHE A 113 -1.82 -4.93 11.76
CA PHE A 113 -2.26 -6.14 11.08
C PHE A 113 -3.45 -5.85 10.15
N ALA A 114 -4.43 -5.06 10.59
CA ALA A 114 -5.55 -4.61 9.75
C ALA A 114 -5.07 -3.75 8.58
N LEU A 115 -4.10 -2.85 8.80
CA LEU A 115 -3.48 -2.02 7.77
C LEU A 115 -2.86 -2.90 6.68
N THR A 116 -1.99 -3.84 7.05
CA THR A 116 -1.32 -4.74 6.09
C THR A 116 -2.31 -5.56 5.28
N VAL A 117 -3.37 -6.09 5.90
CA VAL A 117 -4.39 -6.88 5.17
C VAL A 117 -5.24 -5.98 4.27
N SER A 118 -5.55 -4.75 4.71
CA SER A 118 -6.36 -3.81 3.93
C SER A 118 -5.65 -3.27 2.68
N THR A 119 -4.32 -3.30 2.64
CA THR A 119 -3.53 -2.82 1.49
C THR A 119 -3.28 -3.88 0.42
N LEU A 120 -3.39 -5.18 0.75
CA LEU A 120 -3.25 -6.28 -0.21
C LEU A 120 -4.11 -6.16 -1.49
N PRO A 121 -5.40 -5.78 -1.45
CA PRO A 121 -6.23 -5.71 -2.65
C PRO A 121 -5.88 -4.55 -3.61
N LEU A 122 -4.99 -3.64 -3.21
CA LEU A 122 -4.45 -2.59 -4.09
C LEU A 122 -3.11 -2.96 -4.71
N LEU A 123 -2.39 -3.91 -4.11
CA LEU A 123 -1.16 -4.46 -4.66
C LEU A 123 -1.49 -5.33 -5.87
#